data_AF-A0A7X6CIX2-F1
#
_entry.id   AF-A0A7X6CIX2-F1
#
_cell.length_a   1.000
_cell.length_b   1.000
_cell.length_c   1.000
_cell.angle_alpha   90.00
_cell.angle_beta   90.00
_cell.angle_gamma   90.00
#
_symmetry.space_group_name_H-M   'P 1'
#
loop_
_entity.id
_entity.type
_entity.pdbx_description
1 polymer ?
#
loop_
_entity_poly.entity_id
_entity_poly.type
_entity_poly.pdbx_seq_one_letter_code
_entity_poly.pdbx_strand_id
1 'polypeptide(L)'
;MANYDIFDEQYYLSQYPWLKPAIDTGIIKSGREHFEKFGQAAGLTRISRYFDEDTYLDRNPDIAPFVRNANNPNAPFATGLDHFIKFGYEEGRSRVSPDYDEVFYLKRLPELAPFIENGTFKSGFQHFIKFGKTEGRYGTSFFEPRYLSDNPDVAAVVQAGGLKTGREHYLKFGQFEANRYAVFTGTNGNDNVTGFTAGTNQIVGLQVALATTGRGINKNKYDALKLDEITREPFRTTTEFDTLIGTAGSDYFILGDFAPNQRQGMITPVSFYAGSGEARIVNFEKGKDYIQVAGNLNPLTITPSGGDLLIQTAGDTLAIIQGGANLNLQQISMINPFNPPVGINFLG
;
A
#
# COMPACT_ATOMS: atom_id res chain seq x y z
N MET A 1 2.88 -8.14 -31.07
CA MET A 1 3.52 -6.81 -31.12
C MET A 1 4.00 -6.51 -29.71
N ALA A 2 5.18 -5.92 -29.51
CA ALA A 2 5.67 -5.62 -28.16
C ALA A 2 4.80 -4.51 -27.52
N ASN A 3 4.43 -4.69 -26.26
CA ASN A 3 3.67 -3.72 -25.47
C ASN A 3 4.62 -2.94 -24.54
N TYR A 4 4.64 -1.61 -24.71
CA TYR A 4 5.48 -0.70 -23.94
C TYR A 4 4.67 0.21 -22.99
N ASP A 5 3.41 -0.12 -22.69
CA ASP A 5 2.55 0.68 -21.80
C ASP A 5 3.18 0.90 -20.41
N ILE A 6 3.96 -0.07 -19.93
CA ILE A 6 4.63 -0.01 -18.64
C ILE A 6 5.84 0.93 -18.62
N PHE A 7 6.37 1.30 -19.79
CA PHE A 7 7.60 2.09 -19.91
C PHE A 7 7.43 3.48 -19.28
N ASP A 8 8.31 3.82 -18.35
CA ASP A 8 8.35 5.10 -17.67
C ASP A 8 9.62 5.84 -18.05
N GLU A 9 9.47 6.89 -18.87
CA GLU A 9 10.58 7.69 -19.41
C GLU A 9 11.44 8.31 -18.31
N GLN A 10 10.80 8.91 -17.29
CA GLN A 10 11.52 9.57 -16.21
C GLN A 10 12.29 8.55 -15.37
N TYR A 11 11.64 7.44 -15.05
CA TYR A 11 12.29 6.33 -14.36
C TYR A 11 13.48 5.82 -15.17
N TYR A 12 13.28 5.48 -16.45
CA TYR A 12 14.34 4.94 -17.29
C TYR A 12 15.56 5.87 -17.38
N LEU A 13 15.36 7.17 -17.58
CA LEU A 13 16.45 8.14 -17.62
C LEU A 13 17.15 8.31 -16.27
N SER A 14 16.45 8.14 -15.15
CA SER A 14 17.09 8.11 -13.82
C SER A 14 18.01 6.89 -13.64
N GLN A 15 17.65 5.75 -14.25
CA GLN A 15 18.43 4.51 -14.15
C GLN A 15 19.61 4.49 -15.13
N TYR A 16 19.49 5.23 -16.23
CA TYR A 16 20.51 5.32 -17.28
C TYR A 16 20.86 6.78 -17.59
N PRO A 17 21.42 7.53 -16.63
CA PRO A 17 21.66 8.98 -16.77
C PRO A 17 22.67 9.32 -17.88
N TRP A 18 23.48 8.35 -18.29
CA TRP A 18 24.41 8.45 -19.42
C TRP A 18 23.71 8.65 -20.77
N LEU A 19 22.38 8.47 -20.86
CA LEU A 19 21.60 8.78 -22.06
C LEU A 19 21.40 10.28 -22.28
N LYS A 20 21.48 11.09 -21.22
CA LYS A 20 21.16 12.52 -21.28
C LYS A 20 21.95 13.27 -22.37
N PRO A 21 23.29 13.12 -22.50
CA PRO A 21 24.04 13.80 -23.55
C PRO A 21 23.59 13.40 -24.97
N ALA A 22 23.21 12.14 -25.20
CA ALA A 22 22.74 11.67 -26.50
C ALA A 22 21.35 12.21 -26.85
N ILE A 23 20.50 12.43 -25.83
CA ILE A 23 19.19 13.09 -26.00
C ILE A 23 19.38 14.59 -26.26
N ASP A 24 20.19 15.26 -25.45
CA ASP A 24 20.46 16.70 -25.57
C ASP A 24 21.06 17.07 -26.93
N THR A 25 21.88 16.18 -27.51
CA THR A 25 22.51 16.36 -28.83
C THR A 25 21.66 15.85 -30.00
N GLY A 26 20.48 15.29 -29.73
CA GLY A 26 19.55 14.80 -30.75
C GLY A 26 19.96 13.50 -31.46
N ILE A 27 20.94 12.77 -30.92
CA ILE A 27 21.35 11.43 -31.43
C ILE A 27 20.21 10.43 -31.24
N ILE A 28 19.51 10.53 -30.11
CA ILE A 28 18.27 9.81 -29.79
C ILE A 28 17.23 10.82 -29.32
N LYS A 29 15.95 10.58 -29.59
CA LYS A 29 14.83 11.50 -29.28
C LYS A 29 14.30 11.31 -27.87
N SER A 30 14.42 10.10 -27.31
CA SER A 30 13.91 9.76 -25.98
C SER A 30 14.59 8.51 -25.41
N GLY A 31 14.45 8.31 -24.11
CA GLY A 31 14.76 7.06 -23.42
C GLY A 31 13.96 5.89 -24.00
N ARG A 32 12.68 6.10 -24.35
CA ARG A 32 11.86 5.10 -25.03
C ARG A 32 12.45 4.66 -26.36
N GLU A 33 12.87 5.60 -27.21
CA GLU A 33 13.52 5.25 -28.49
C GLU A 33 14.80 4.46 -28.25
N HIS A 34 15.61 4.87 -27.27
CA HIS A 34 16.81 4.14 -26.90
C HIS A 34 16.49 2.71 -26.43
N PHE A 35 15.47 2.53 -25.58
CA PHE A 35 15.08 1.21 -25.08
C PHE A 35 14.62 0.29 -26.23
N GLU A 36 13.73 0.78 -27.08
CA GLU A 36 13.18 0.02 -28.22
C GLU A 36 14.28 -0.39 -29.23
N LYS A 37 15.25 0.48 -29.49
CA LYS A 37 16.32 0.21 -30.47
C LYS A 37 17.50 -0.57 -29.91
N PHE A 38 17.88 -0.30 -28.66
CA PHE A 38 19.15 -0.76 -28.07
C PHE A 38 18.96 -1.40 -26.71
N GLY A 39 18.19 -0.76 -25.82
CA GLY A 39 18.08 -1.19 -24.42
C GLY A 39 17.55 -2.60 -24.24
N GLN A 40 16.54 -3.01 -25.02
CA GLN A 40 16.01 -4.38 -24.96
C GLN A 40 17.06 -5.42 -25.34
N ALA A 41 17.82 -5.18 -26.42
CA ALA A 41 18.88 -6.08 -26.86
C ALA A 41 20.08 -6.08 -25.89
N ALA A 42 20.34 -4.96 -25.22
CA ALA A 42 21.37 -4.80 -24.20
C ALA A 42 20.95 -5.34 -22.82
N GLY A 43 19.74 -5.92 -22.68
CA GLY A 43 19.26 -6.49 -21.43
C GLY A 43 18.90 -5.45 -20.35
N LEU A 44 18.59 -4.20 -20.74
CA LEU A 44 18.26 -3.14 -19.80
C LEU A 44 16.82 -3.29 -19.30
N THR A 45 16.62 -3.91 -18.14
CA THR A 45 15.27 -4.24 -17.63
C THR A 45 14.62 -3.20 -16.73
N ARG A 46 15.38 -2.22 -16.25
CA ARG A 46 14.87 -1.14 -15.38
C ARG A 46 14.13 -0.06 -16.18
N ILE A 47 12.97 -0.41 -16.73
CA ILE A 47 12.15 0.50 -17.55
C ILE A 47 11.00 1.17 -16.80
N SER A 48 10.67 0.67 -15.61
CA SER A 48 9.60 1.15 -14.76
C SER A 48 9.78 0.61 -13.35
N ARG A 49 9.31 1.35 -12.34
CA ARG A 49 9.20 0.80 -10.97
C ARG A 49 8.22 -0.38 -10.89
N TYR A 50 7.30 -0.49 -11.84
CA TYR A 50 6.31 -1.57 -11.89
C TYR A 50 6.81 -2.82 -12.60
N PHE A 51 8.10 -2.91 -12.93
CA PHE A 51 8.73 -4.14 -13.39
C PHE A 51 10.04 -4.38 -12.64
N ASP A 52 10.14 -5.55 -12.00
CA ASP A 52 11.33 -6.07 -11.35
C ASP A 52 11.59 -7.47 -11.87
N GLU A 53 12.72 -7.66 -12.55
CA GLU A 53 13.01 -8.90 -13.26
C GLU A 53 13.12 -10.11 -12.33
N ASP A 54 13.80 -9.94 -11.20
CA ASP A 54 13.96 -10.99 -10.20
C ASP A 54 12.60 -11.43 -9.65
N THR A 55 11.74 -10.46 -9.30
CA THR A 55 10.36 -10.73 -8.89
C THR A 55 9.58 -11.45 -9.99
N TYR A 56 9.70 -10.99 -11.23
CA TYR A 56 8.98 -11.59 -12.34
C TYR A 56 9.38 -13.06 -12.55
N LEU A 57 10.67 -13.38 -12.53
CA LEU A 57 11.14 -14.76 -12.73
C LEU A 57 10.83 -15.66 -11.53
N ASP A 58 10.94 -15.15 -10.29
CA ASP A 58 10.58 -15.87 -9.07
C ASP A 58 9.09 -16.24 -9.06
N ARG A 59 8.22 -15.30 -9.47
CA ARG A 59 6.76 -15.50 -9.45
C ARG A 59 6.20 -16.20 -10.69
N ASN A 60 7.02 -16.35 -11.73
CA ASN A 60 6.66 -17.00 -12.98
C ASN A 60 7.75 -18.04 -13.34
N PRO A 61 7.91 -19.09 -12.51
CA PRO A 61 8.97 -20.08 -12.69
C PRO A 61 8.84 -20.88 -13.99
N ASP A 62 7.65 -20.85 -14.62
CA ASP A 62 7.39 -21.40 -15.95
C ASP A 62 8.16 -20.67 -17.06
N ILE A 63 8.50 -19.39 -16.84
CA ILE A 63 9.23 -18.55 -17.81
C ILE A 63 10.75 -18.61 -17.61
N ALA A 64 11.22 -18.86 -16.38
CA ALA A 64 12.65 -18.85 -16.06
C ALA A 64 13.53 -19.74 -16.99
N PRO A 65 13.11 -20.96 -17.41
CA PRO A 65 13.89 -21.78 -18.34
C PRO A 65 14.04 -21.18 -19.75
N PHE A 66 13.14 -20.26 -20.14
CA PHE A 66 13.10 -19.64 -21.46
C PHE A 66 13.81 -18.27 -21.51
N VAL A 67 14.36 -17.82 -20.39
CA VAL A 67 15.15 -16.59 -20.29
C VAL A 67 16.63 -16.93 -20.31
N ARG A 68 17.40 -16.15 -21.09
CA ARG A 68 18.84 -16.37 -21.26
C ARG A 68 19.55 -16.27 -19.91
N ASN A 69 20.39 -17.25 -19.65
CA ASN A 69 21.28 -17.28 -18.50
C ASN A 69 22.58 -18.02 -18.88
N ALA A 70 23.54 -18.11 -17.95
CA ALA A 70 24.82 -18.75 -18.20
C ALA A 70 24.71 -20.22 -18.68
N ASN A 71 23.66 -20.94 -18.25
CA ASN A 71 23.42 -22.33 -18.60
C ASN A 71 22.53 -22.50 -19.85
N ASN A 72 21.82 -21.46 -20.28
CA ASN A 72 20.99 -21.46 -21.47
C ASN A 72 21.15 -20.14 -22.28
N PRO A 73 22.29 -19.95 -22.96
CA PRO A 73 22.56 -18.72 -23.71
C PRO A 73 21.67 -18.56 -24.96
N ASN A 74 21.07 -19.65 -25.45
CA ASN A 74 20.23 -19.67 -26.66
C ASN A 74 18.73 -19.57 -26.35
N ALA A 75 18.36 -19.26 -25.11
CA ALA A 75 16.96 -19.12 -24.73
C ALA A 75 16.24 -18.05 -25.58
N PRO A 76 14.94 -18.25 -25.86
CA PRO A 76 14.18 -17.38 -26.76
C PRO A 76 14.01 -15.95 -26.25
N PHE A 77 14.03 -15.73 -24.92
CA PHE A 77 13.90 -14.41 -24.32
C PHE A 77 15.24 -13.92 -23.80
N ALA A 78 15.60 -12.69 -24.18
CA ALA A 78 16.84 -12.09 -23.69
C ALA A 78 16.81 -11.85 -22.18
N THR A 79 15.64 -11.49 -21.65
CA THR A 79 15.37 -11.14 -20.25
C THR A 79 13.95 -11.54 -19.88
N GLY A 80 13.62 -11.55 -18.59
CA GLY A 80 12.23 -11.68 -18.14
C GLY A 80 11.35 -10.54 -18.67
N LEU A 81 11.91 -9.33 -18.79
CA LEU A 81 11.21 -8.20 -19.38
C LEU A 81 10.84 -8.46 -20.85
N ASP A 82 11.75 -9.07 -21.61
CA ASP A 82 11.51 -9.41 -23.03
C ASP A 82 10.30 -10.34 -23.19
N HIS A 83 10.17 -11.35 -22.33
CA HIS A 83 8.97 -12.18 -22.28
C HIS A 83 7.74 -11.34 -21.91
N PHE A 84 7.84 -10.53 -20.85
CA PHE A 84 6.71 -9.77 -20.33
C PHE A 84 6.10 -8.82 -21.38
N ILE A 85 6.92 -8.03 -22.07
CA ILE A 85 6.42 -7.06 -23.07
C ILE A 85 5.92 -7.73 -24.35
N LYS A 86 6.40 -8.93 -24.69
CA LYS A 86 5.95 -9.67 -25.89
C LYS A 86 4.70 -10.49 -25.64
N PHE A 87 4.56 -11.04 -24.43
CA PHE A 87 3.54 -12.03 -24.07
C PHE A 87 2.91 -11.70 -22.72
N GLY A 88 3.71 -11.63 -21.65
CA GLY A 88 3.21 -11.59 -20.26
C GLY A 88 2.16 -10.51 -19.98
N TYR A 89 2.27 -9.32 -20.57
CA TYR A 89 1.29 -8.24 -20.39
C TYR A 89 -0.09 -8.60 -20.99
N GLU A 90 -0.11 -9.23 -22.17
CA GLU A 90 -1.35 -9.66 -22.83
C GLU A 90 -1.89 -11.00 -22.29
N GLU A 91 -1.03 -11.78 -21.62
CA GLU A 91 -1.41 -12.94 -20.82
C GLU A 91 -2.06 -12.55 -19.47
N GLY A 92 -2.03 -11.27 -19.10
CA GLY A 92 -2.57 -10.79 -17.82
C GLY A 92 -1.66 -11.03 -16.62
N ARG A 93 -0.36 -11.30 -16.83
CA ARG A 93 0.59 -11.49 -15.72
C ARG A 93 0.75 -10.17 -14.94
N SER A 94 0.42 -10.22 -13.66
CA SER A 94 0.41 -9.05 -12.76
C SER A 94 1.47 -9.11 -11.65
N ARG A 95 2.06 -10.28 -11.40
CA ARG A 95 3.11 -10.49 -10.39
C ARG A 95 4.48 -10.13 -10.95
N VAL A 96 4.69 -8.83 -11.18
CA VAL A 96 5.85 -8.31 -11.94
C VAL A 96 6.74 -7.37 -11.14
N SER A 97 6.27 -6.85 -10.01
CA SER A 97 7.02 -5.96 -9.13
C SER A 97 6.41 -6.01 -7.72
N PRO A 98 7.21 -5.80 -6.66
CA PRO A 98 6.68 -5.67 -5.30
C PRO A 98 5.90 -4.38 -5.05
N ASP A 99 5.87 -3.45 -6.02
CA ASP A 99 5.12 -2.19 -5.96
C ASP A 99 3.68 -2.32 -6.50
N TYR A 100 3.22 -3.55 -6.77
CA TYR A 100 1.83 -3.82 -7.16
C TYR A 100 1.37 -5.20 -6.69
N ASP A 101 0.15 -5.25 -6.15
CA ASP A 101 -0.55 -6.46 -5.73
C ASP A 101 -1.93 -6.49 -6.40
N GLU A 102 -2.13 -7.46 -7.29
CA GLU A 102 -3.37 -7.65 -8.04
C GLU A 102 -4.57 -7.91 -7.14
N VAL A 103 -4.40 -8.73 -6.09
CA VAL A 103 -5.50 -9.10 -5.20
C VAL A 103 -5.95 -7.87 -4.42
N PHE A 104 -4.98 -7.12 -3.89
CA PHE A 104 -5.24 -5.87 -3.20
C PHE A 104 -5.95 -4.86 -4.12
N TYR A 105 -5.41 -4.64 -5.33
CA TYR A 105 -5.93 -3.64 -6.25
C TYR A 105 -7.37 -3.95 -6.71
N LEU A 106 -7.68 -5.22 -7.01
CA LEU A 106 -9.02 -5.63 -7.43
C LEU A 106 -10.04 -5.61 -6.29
N LYS A 107 -9.64 -5.92 -5.04
CA LYS A 107 -10.52 -5.78 -3.87
C LYS A 107 -10.96 -4.35 -3.63
N ARG A 108 -10.07 -3.37 -3.89
CA ARG A 108 -10.41 -1.95 -3.81
C ARG A 108 -11.36 -1.50 -4.92
N LEU A 109 -11.32 -2.19 -6.05
CA LEU A 109 -12.00 -1.80 -7.28
C LEU A 109 -12.87 -2.96 -7.82
N PRO A 110 -13.87 -3.41 -7.05
CA PRO A 110 -14.74 -4.49 -7.47
C PRO A 110 -15.47 -4.16 -8.79
N GLU A 111 -15.61 -2.89 -9.15
CA GLU A 111 -16.17 -2.44 -10.42
C GLU A 111 -15.35 -2.86 -11.65
N LEU A 112 -14.08 -3.26 -11.47
CA LEU A 112 -13.24 -3.73 -12.57
C LEU A 112 -13.54 -5.17 -12.99
N ALA A 113 -14.20 -5.96 -12.14
CA ALA A 113 -14.44 -7.38 -12.40
C ALA A 113 -15.13 -7.64 -13.76
N PRO A 114 -16.23 -6.95 -14.14
CA PRO A 114 -16.88 -7.17 -15.43
C PRO A 114 -15.99 -6.85 -16.64
N PHE A 115 -15.08 -5.87 -16.51
CA PHE A 115 -14.14 -5.48 -17.58
C PHE A 115 -12.99 -6.47 -17.75
N ILE A 116 -12.64 -7.18 -16.69
CA ILE A 116 -11.65 -8.25 -16.74
C ILE A 116 -12.30 -9.52 -17.33
N GLU A 117 -13.50 -9.87 -16.86
CA GLU A 117 -14.25 -11.03 -17.33
C GLU A 117 -14.59 -10.94 -18.83
N ASN A 118 -14.94 -9.75 -19.32
CA ASN A 118 -15.23 -9.55 -20.74
C ASN A 118 -13.97 -9.33 -21.61
N GLY A 119 -12.78 -9.35 -21.00
CA GLY A 119 -11.50 -9.23 -21.68
C GLY A 119 -11.09 -7.82 -22.13
N THR A 120 -11.81 -6.77 -21.69
CA THR A 120 -11.40 -5.36 -21.89
C THR A 120 -10.05 -5.10 -21.25
N PHE A 121 -9.84 -5.64 -20.05
CA PHE A 121 -8.54 -5.73 -19.40
C PHE A 121 -8.15 -7.20 -19.22
N LYS A 122 -6.86 -7.50 -19.40
CA LYS A 122 -6.30 -8.82 -19.10
C LYS A 122 -6.08 -9.07 -17.61
N SER A 123 -5.95 -7.98 -16.85
CA SER A 123 -5.75 -7.97 -15.41
C SER A 123 -6.05 -6.57 -14.84
N GLY A 124 -6.24 -6.48 -13.53
CA GLY A 124 -6.22 -5.23 -12.80
C GLY A 124 -4.92 -4.45 -13.03
N PHE A 125 -3.79 -5.16 -13.18
CA PHE A 125 -2.50 -4.53 -13.45
C PHE A 125 -2.51 -3.76 -14.78
N GLN A 126 -3.13 -4.33 -15.81
CA GLN A 126 -3.27 -3.65 -17.09
C GLN A 126 -4.10 -2.36 -16.96
N HIS A 127 -5.21 -2.40 -16.20
CA HIS A 127 -5.96 -1.18 -15.89
C HIS A 127 -5.10 -0.19 -15.09
N PHE A 128 -4.36 -0.66 -14.09
CA PHE A 128 -3.52 0.18 -13.24
C PHE A 128 -2.45 0.92 -14.04
N ILE A 129 -1.74 0.24 -14.94
CA ILE A 129 -0.73 0.85 -15.80
C ILE A 129 -1.35 1.87 -16.77
N LYS A 130 -2.51 1.55 -17.37
CA LYS A 130 -3.17 2.44 -18.34
C LYS A 130 -3.87 3.65 -17.71
N PHE A 131 -4.46 3.49 -16.53
CA PHE A 131 -5.36 4.48 -15.93
C PHE A 131 -5.06 4.70 -14.45
N GLY A 132 -4.96 3.62 -13.65
CA GLY A 132 -4.89 3.72 -12.20
C GLY A 132 -3.75 4.60 -11.67
N LYS A 133 -2.54 4.51 -12.25
CA LYS A 133 -1.40 5.36 -11.91
C LYS A 133 -1.71 6.84 -12.09
N THR A 134 -2.29 7.22 -13.24
CA THR A 134 -2.64 8.62 -13.54
C THR A 134 -3.82 9.13 -12.72
N GLU A 135 -4.69 8.24 -12.27
CA GLU A 135 -5.79 8.53 -11.35
C GLU A 135 -5.32 8.67 -9.88
N GLY A 136 -4.02 8.49 -9.61
CA GLY A 136 -3.46 8.58 -8.26
C GLY A 136 -3.79 7.36 -7.38
N ARG A 137 -4.18 6.23 -7.98
CA ARG A 137 -4.41 4.99 -7.25
C ARG A 137 -3.10 4.34 -6.84
N TYR A 138 -3.15 3.50 -5.83
CA TYR A 138 -2.02 2.73 -5.33
C TYR A 138 -2.32 1.24 -5.35
N GLY A 139 -1.30 0.43 -5.60
CA GLY A 139 -1.44 -1.00 -5.89
C GLY A 139 -1.10 -1.94 -4.75
N THR A 140 -0.70 -1.45 -3.56
CA THR A 140 -0.26 -2.29 -2.44
C THR A 140 -0.79 -1.79 -1.11
N SER A 141 -0.79 -2.63 -0.08
CA SER A 141 -1.15 -2.20 1.28
C SER A 141 -0.26 -1.08 1.83
N PHE A 142 1.02 -1.01 1.43
CA PHE A 142 1.88 0.11 1.79
C PHE A 142 1.40 1.39 1.12
N PHE A 143 0.94 2.33 1.93
CA PHE A 143 0.36 3.58 1.46
C PHE A 143 1.44 4.63 1.20
N GLU A 144 2.18 4.42 0.11
CA GLU A 144 3.28 5.31 -0.32
C GLU A 144 2.90 6.79 -0.45
N PRO A 145 1.70 7.17 -0.96
CA PRO A 145 1.32 8.58 -1.01
C PRO A 145 1.41 9.27 0.36
N ARG A 146 0.99 8.59 1.44
CA ARG A 146 1.14 9.11 2.80
C ARG A 146 2.61 9.18 3.21
N TYR A 147 3.36 8.10 2.95
CA TYR A 147 4.79 8.07 3.27
C TYR A 147 5.53 9.25 2.63
N LEU A 148 5.37 9.50 1.33
CA LEU A 148 6.04 10.62 0.66
C LEU A 148 5.51 11.99 1.10
N SER A 149 4.22 12.11 1.41
CA SER A 149 3.63 13.36 1.90
C SER A 149 4.11 13.76 3.31
N ASP A 150 4.44 12.78 4.14
CA ASP A 150 4.98 13.00 5.49
C ASP A 150 6.50 13.20 5.49
N ASN A 151 7.15 12.81 4.39
CA ASN A 151 8.61 12.78 4.24
C ASN A 151 9.05 13.58 2.99
N PRO A 152 8.95 14.93 3.00
CA PRO A 152 9.25 15.74 1.82
C PRO A 152 10.69 15.61 1.32
N ASP A 153 11.63 15.32 2.21
CA ASP A 153 13.02 15.05 1.90
C ASP A 153 13.18 13.74 1.07
N VAL A 154 12.41 12.70 1.42
CA VAL A 154 12.37 11.45 0.64
C VAL A 154 11.67 11.66 -0.68
N ALA A 155 10.56 12.41 -0.69
CA ALA A 155 9.85 12.76 -1.91
C ALA A 155 10.77 13.47 -2.92
N ALA A 156 11.63 14.38 -2.45
CA ALA A 156 12.62 15.05 -3.30
C ALA A 156 13.64 14.06 -3.89
N VAL A 157 14.12 13.08 -3.12
CA VAL A 157 15.07 12.07 -3.60
C VAL A 157 14.43 11.12 -4.62
N VAL A 158 13.17 10.70 -4.38
CA VAL A 158 12.41 9.88 -5.33
C VAL A 158 12.15 10.65 -6.63
N GLN A 159 11.76 11.92 -6.53
CA GLN A 159 11.55 12.78 -7.70
C GLN A 159 12.86 13.01 -8.49
N ALA A 160 13.99 13.13 -7.80
CA ALA A 160 15.31 13.21 -8.41
C ALA A 160 15.82 11.87 -8.97
N GLY A 161 15.09 10.77 -8.76
CA GLY A 161 15.46 9.43 -9.22
C GLY A 161 16.59 8.77 -8.42
N GLY A 162 16.96 9.32 -7.27
CA GLY A 162 17.95 8.73 -6.37
C GLY A 162 17.44 7.48 -5.65
N LEU A 163 16.12 7.34 -5.54
CA LEU A 163 15.41 6.15 -5.07
C LEU A 163 14.25 5.86 -6.01
N LYS A 164 13.92 4.58 -6.20
CA LYS A 164 12.80 4.14 -7.04
C LYS A 164 11.47 4.60 -6.44
N THR A 165 11.32 4.42 -5.14
CA THR A 165 10.04 4.54 -4.42
C THR A 165 10.26 4.95 -2.95
N GLY A 166 9.25 5.56 -2.33
CA GLY A 166 9.20 5.74 -0.88
C GLY A 166 9.16 4.40 -0.13
N ARG A 167 8.59 3.36 -0.76
CA ARG A 167 8.65 1.98 -0.26
C ARG A 167 10.10 1.50 -0.13
N GLU A 168 10.92 1.74 -1.15
CA GLU A 168 12.35 1.42 -1.13
C GLU A 168 13.08 2.18 -0.02
N HIS A 169 12.79 3.48 0.13
CA HIS A 169 13.37 4.26 1.23
C HIS A 169 13.03 3.64 2.59
N TYR A 170 11.76 3.33 2.84
CA TYR A 170 11.35 2.76 4.13
C TYR A 170 12.03 1.42 4.40
N LEU A 171 12.07 0.53 3.41
CA LEU A 171 12.70 -0.79 3.52
C LEU A 171 14.22 -0.72 3.75
N LYS A 172 14.92 0.30 3.24
CA LYS A 172 16.38 0.38 3.38
C LYS A 172 16.83 1.25 4.55
N PHE A 173 16.10 2.31 4.83
CA PHE A 173 16.52 3.38 5.74
C PHE A 173 15.43 3.72 6.74
N GLY A 174 14.23 4.06 6.24
CA GLY A 174 13.18 4.63 7.07
C GLY A 174 12.74 3.75 8.24
N GLN A 175 12.75 2.41 8.11
CA GLN A 175 12.44 1.51 9.22
C GLN A 175 13.40 1.64 10.42
N PHE A 176 14.60 2.18 10.21
CA PHE A 176 15.63 2.38 11.23
C PHE A 176 15.71 3.84 11.72
N GLU A 177 14.85 4.72 11.20
CA GLU A 177 14.83 6.14 11.53
C GLU A 177 13.68 6.43 12.50
N ALA A 178 14.01 6.93 13.70
CA ALA A 178 13.05 7.09 14.80
C ALA A 178 11.81 7.98 14.48
N ASN A 179 11.92 8.88 13.50
CA ASN A 179 10.85 9.82 13.14
C ASN A 179 10.10 9.40 11.86
N ARG A 180 10.30 8.17 11.38
CA ARG A 180 9.60 7.63 10.22
C ARG A 180 8.68 6.51 10.65
N TYR A 181 7.54 6.45 9.99
CA TYR A 181 6.61 5.33 10.10
C TYR A 181 6.03 5.04 8.73
N ALA A 182 5.56 3.81 8.54
CA ALA A 182 4.80 3.41 7.37
C ALA A 182 3.34 3.20 7.72
N VAL A 183 2.46 3.43 6.75
CA VAL A 183 1.02 3.14 6.88
C VAL A 183 0.70 1.98 5.96
N PHE A 184 0.10 0.94 6.53
CA PHE A 184 -0.41 -0.23 5.84
C PHE A 184 -1.94 -0.23 5.92
N THR A 185 -2.59 -0.35 4.77
CA THR A 185 -4.03 -0.19 4.64
C THR A 185 -4.64 -1.43 4.00
N GLY A 186 -5.87 -1.78 4.37
CA GLY A 186 -6.69 -2.73 3.63
C GLY A 186 -7.55 -2.05 2.56
N THR A 187 -8.72 -2.62 2.36
CA THR A 187 -9.67 -2.37 1.27
C THR A 187 -11.08 -2.17 1.87
N ASN A 188 -12.15 -2.35 1.08
CA ASN A 188 -13.54 -2.28 1.57
C ASN A 188 -14.12 -3.69 1.84
N GLY A 189 -13.26 -4.62 2.25
CA GLY A 189 -13.63 -6.01 2.49
C GLY A 189 -12.61 -6.69 3.39
N ASN A 190 -12.83 -7.96 3.71
CA ASN A 190 -12.00 -8.68 4.68
C ASN A 190 -10.55 -8.84 4.21
N ASP A 191 -9.62 -8.31 4.98
CA ASP A 191 -8.20 -8.23 4.63
C ASP A 191 -7.27 -8.85 5.67
N ASN A 192 -6.10 -9.28 5.19
CA ASN A 192 -4.96 -9.60 6.03
C ASN A 192 -3.92 -8.51 5.84
N VAL A 193 -3.80 -7.59 6.80
CA VAL A 193 -2.92 -6.43 6.71
C VAL A 193 -1.73 -6.62 7.63
N THR A 194 -0.53 -6.55 7.08
CA THR A 194 0.73 -6.68 7.82
C THR A 194 1.77 -5.68 7.34
N GLY A 195 2.66 -5.26 8.23
CA GLY A 195 3.82 -4.43 7.89
C GLY A 195 4.93 -5.22 7.19
N PHE A 196 5.94 -4.52 6.68
CA PHE A 196 7.08 -5.15 5.98
C PHE A 196 8.25 -5.51 6.89
N THR A 197 8.40 -4.82 8.02
CA THR A 197 9.68 -4.66 8.71
C THR A 197 9.49 -4.41 10.20
N ALA A 198 10.56 -4.56 10.98
CA ALA A 198 10.60 -4.26 12.41
C ALA A 198 10.66 -2.75 12.75
N GLY A 199 10.13 -1.89 11.88
CA GLY A 199 10.06 -0.45 12.08
C GLY A 199 8.76 -0.03 12.78
N THR A 200 8.43 1.27 12.72
CA THR A 200 7.16 1.80 13.23
C THR A 200 6.08 1.72 12.15
N ASN A 201 5.01 0.94 12.39
CA ASN A 201 3.95 0.75 11.41
C ASN A 201 2.58 1.15 11.96
N GLN A 202 1.78 1.84 11.14
CA GLN A 202 0.33 1.90 11.33
C GLN A 202 -0.32 0.80 10.50
N ILE A 203 -1.22 0.04 11.12
CA ILE A 203 -1.93 -1.06 10.47
C ILE A 203 -3.42 -0.76 10.55
N VAL A 204 -4.04 -0.53 9.39
CA VAL A 204 -5.46 -0.19 9.23
C VAL A 204 -6.09 -1.23 8.30
N GLY A 205 -7.18 -1.88 8.69
CA GLY A 205 -7.88 -2.81 7.80
C GLY A 205 -8.75 -2.12 6.73
N LEU A 206 -8.98 -0.81 6.87
CA LEU A 206 -9.83 -0.04 5.98
C LEU A 206 -9.09 0.54 4.77
N GLN A 207 -9.84 0.80 3.71
CA GLN A 207 -9.41 1.62 2.58
C GLN A 207 -9.10 3.08 2.99
N VAL A 208 -7.93 3.59 2.58
CA VAL A 208 -7.49 4.98 2.81
C VAL A 208 -7.24 5.73 1.51
N ALA A 209 -7.42 7.05 1.52
CA ALA A 209 -7.04 7.96 0.45
C ALA A 209 -6.44 9.27 0.99
N LEU A 210 -5.65 9.96 0.18
CA LEU A 210 -5.33 11.37 0.40
C LEU A 210 -6.42 12.20 -0.27
N ALA A 211 -7.03 13.15 0.45
CA ALA A 211 -7.99 14.07 -0.15
C ALA A 211 -7.52 15.51 -0.11
N THR A 212 -7.55 16.17 -1.26
CA THR A 212 -7.39 17.61 -1.33
C THR A 212 -8.65 18.29 -0.82
N THR A 213 -8.51 19.07 0.24
CA THR A 213 -9.56 19.97 0.75
C THR A 213 -9.20 21.41 0.36
N GLY A 214 -10.17 22.32 0.42
CA GLY A 214 -9.90 23.76 0.27
C GLY A 214 -8.94 24.35 1.32
N ARG A 215 -8.50 23.54 2.32
CA ARG A 215 -7.53 23.90 3.37
C ARG A 215 -6.23 23.07 3.31
N GLY A 216 -5.97 22.32 2.23
CA GLY A 216 -4.79 21.46 2.07
C GLY A 216 -5.12 19.97 1.98
N ILE A 217 -4.11 19.11 2.04
CA ILE A 217 -4.26 17.65 1.94
C ILE A 217 -4.72 17.10 3.29
N ASN A 218 -5.92 16.52 3.33
CA ASN A 218 -6.35 15.69 4.44
C ASN A 218 -5.71 14.30 4.30
N LYS A 219 -4.76 14.04 5.20
CA LYS A 219 -3.94 12.83 5.21
C LYS A 219 -4.62 11.64 5.92
N ASN A 220 -5.70 11.87 6.66
CA ASN A 220 -6.41 10.86 7.47
C ASN A 220 -7.77 10.47 6.85
N LYS A 221 -7.94 10.62 5.54
CA LYS A 221 -9.22 10.28 4.92
C LYS A 221 -9.30 8.78 4.67
N TYR A 222 -10.09 8.10 5.48
CA TYR A 222 -10.54 6.73 5.23
C TYR A 222 -11.71 6.78 4.24
N ASP A 223 -11.62 6.08 3.11
CA ASP A 223 -12.72 6.02 2.12
C ASP A 223 -13.93 5.26 2.68
N ALA A 224 -13.69 4.34 3.61
CA ALA A 224 -14.74 3.68 4.40
C ALA A 224 -15.62 4.67 5.17
N LEU A 225 -15.07 5.82 5.58
CA LEU A 225 -15.79 6.88 6.31
C LEU A 225 -16.48 7.89 5.39
N LYS A 226 -16.69 7.58 4.10
CA LYS A 226 -17.48 8.41 3.19
C LYS A 226 -18.81 8.73 3.87
N LEU A 227 -19.21 10.00 3.88
CA LEU A 227 -20.53 10.36 4.39
C LEU A 227 -21.57 9.65 3.55
N ASP A 228 -22.57 9.07 4.19
CA ASP A 228 -23.83 8.81 3.53
C ASP A 228 -24.37 10.17 3.04
N GLU A 229 -24.54 10.31 1.73
CA GLU A 229 -24.99 11.55 1.09
C GLU A 229 -26.38 11.98 1.59
N ILE A 230 -27.18 11.03 2.11
CA ILE A 230 -28.53 11.24 2.63
C ILE A 230 -28.50 11.67 4.10
N THR A 231 -27.81 10.92 4.97
CA THR A 231 -27.81 11.17 6.43
C THR A 231 -26.72 12.13 6.90
N ARG A 232 -25.69 12.38 6.08
CA ARG A 232 -24.48 13.13 6.43
C ARG A 232 -23.67 12.56 7.61
N GLU A 233 -23.81 11.28 7.89
CA GLU A 233 -23.01 10.55 8.87
C GLU A 233 -21.94 9.71 8.17
N PRO A 234 -20.73 9.54 8.75
CA PRO A 234 -19.69 8.69 8.17
C PRO A 234 -20.21 7.24 8.08
N PHE A 235 -20.09 6.64 6.90
CA PHE A 235 -20.47 5.25 6.68
C PHE A 235 -19.67 4.36 7.64
N ARG A 236 -20.37 3.53 8.40
CA ARG A 236 -19.76 2.51 9.26
C ARG A 236 -19.63 1.25 8.43
N THR A 237 -18.46 0.62 8.44
CA THR A 237 -18.26 -0.65 7.76
C THR A 237 -18.89 -1.76 8.59
N THR A 238 -20.18 -2.00 8.37
CA THR A 238 -20.95 -2.88 9.26
C THR A 238 -20.62 -4.36 9.05
N THR A 239 -19.84 -4.77 8.04
CA THR A 239 -19.60 -6.20 7.74
C THR A 239 -18.15 -6.51 7.32
N GLU A 240 -17.16 -5.83 7.90
CA GLU A 240 -15.73 -6.09 7.60
C GLU A 240 -15.05 -6.84 8.74
N PHE A 241 -14.35 -7.92 8.39
CA PHE A 241 -13.56 -8.74 9.29
C PHE A 241 -12.11 -8.77 8.84
N ASP A 242 -11.26 -7.98 9.50
CA ASP A 242 -9.87 -7.81 9.10
C ASP A 242 -8.93 -8.48 10.08
N THR A 243 -7.89 -9.12 9.57
CA THR A 243 -6.76 -9.60 10.37
C THR A 243 -5.62 -8.59 10.28
N LEU A 244 -5.32 -7.92 11.39
CA LEU A 244 -4.23 -6.95 11.51
C LEU A 244 -3.04 -7.63 12.20
N ILE A 245 -1.92 -7.74 11.51
CA ILE A 245 -0.80 -8.62 11.92
C ILE A 245 0.43 -7.77 12.24
N GLY A 246 0.82 -7.78 13.52
CA GLY A 246 2.03 -7.15 14.03
C GLY A 246 3.31 -7.76 13.45
N THR A 247 4.34 -6.94 13.44
CA THR A 247 5.72 -7.24 13.05
C THR A 247 6.60 -7.24 14.30
N ALA A 248 7.91 -7.41 14.16
CA ALA A 248 8.83 -7.37 15.31
C ALA A 248 9.08 -5.95 15.87
N GLY A 249 8.56 -4.93 15.17
CA GLY A 249 8.77 -3.51 15.44
C GLY A 249 7.78 -2.93 16.44
N SER A 250 7.38 -1.68 16.22
CA SER A 250 6.28 -1.06 16.96
C SER A 250 5.09 -0.90 16.05
N ASP A 251 4.05 -1.67 16.30
CA ASP A 251 2.85 -1.71 15.48
C ASP A 251 1.69 -1.00 16.16
N TYR A 252 1.02 -0.14 15.39
CA TYR A 252 -0.12 0.65 15.83
C TYR A 252 -1.36 0.18 15.08
N PHE A 253 -2.18 -0.61 15.76
CA PHE A 253 -3.44 -1.14 15.24
C PHE A 253 -4.53 -0.08 15.33
N ILE A 254 -5.05 0.35 14.18
CA ILE A 254 -5.97 1.47 14.12
C ILE A 254 -7.42 0.97 14.10
N LEU A 255 -8.13 1.11 15.21
CA LEU A 255 -9.54 0.71 15.38
C LEU A 255 -10.50 1.90 15.48
N GLY A 256 -10.00 3.12 15.30
CA GLY A 256 -10.84 4.31 15.28
C GLY A 256 -10.01 5.57 15.16
N ASP A 257 -10.59 6.59 14.55
CA ASP A 257 -9.96 7.89 14.37
C ASP A 257 -11.03 8.99 14.40
N PHE A 258 -10.61 10.20 14.10
CA PHE A 258 -11.41 11.38 13.94
C PHE A 258 -11.98 11.50 12.52
N ALA A 259 -13.30 11.57 12.37
CA ALA A 259 -13.93 11.96 11.12
C ALA A 259 -14.08 13.49 11.04
N PRO A 260 -13.65 14.13 9.94
CA PRO A 260 -13.90 15.55 9.71
C PRO A 260 -15.37 15.79 9.39
N ASN A 261 -16.12 16.48 10.26
CA ASN A 261 -17.46 16.95 9.92
C ASN A 261 -17.37 18.28 9.13
N GLN A 262 -18.02 18.34 7.95
CA GLN A 262 -18.05 19.57 7.14
C GLN A 262 -18.88 20.69 7.76
N ARG A 263 -19.72 20.39 8.75
CA ARG A 263 -20.45 21.40 9.51
C ARG A 263 -19.59 21.84 10.71
N GLN A 264 -18.99 23.02 10.59
CA GLN A 264 -18.40 23.80 11.70
C GLN A 264 -17.06 23.36 12.30
N GLY A 265 -16.24 22.55 11.62
CA GLY A 265 -14.89 22.25 12.12
C GLY A 265 -14.87 21.43 13.41
N MET A 266 -15.99 20.80 13.77
CA MET A 266 -16.04 19.77 14.78
C MET A 266 -15.49 18.47 14.21
N ILE A 267 -14.67 17.80 15.01
CA ILE A 267 -14.06 16.52 14.67
C ILE A 267 -14.75 15.48 15.55
N THR A 268 -15.44 14.52 14.94
CA THR A 268 -16.19 13.50 15.69
C THR A 268 -15.37 12.22 15.77
N PRO A 269 -15.19 11.63 16.96
CA PRO A 269 -14.64 10.29 17.11
C PRO A 269 -15.47 9.25 16.35
N VAL A 270 -14.82 8.43 15.53
CA VAL A 270 -15.46 7.31 14.82
C VAL A 270 -14.69 6.02 15.05
N SER A 271 -15.35 5.08 15.74
CA SER A 271 -14.86 3.71 15.86
C SER A 271 -14.98 3.00 14.51
N PHE A 272 -13.92 2.32 14.12
CA PHE A 272 -13.92 1.38 13.02
C PHE A 272 -14.52 0.06 13.53
N TYR A 273 -15.08 -0.76 12.63
CA TYR A 273 -15.71 -2.04 13.00
C TYR A 273 -16.93 -1.91 13.93
N ALA A 274 -17.52 -0.72 14.07
CA ALA A 274 -18.79 -0.57 14.79
C ALA A 274 -19.95 -1.20 13.99
N GLY A 275 -20.77 -2.03 14.63
CA GLY A 275 -21.74 -2.91 14.00
C GLY A 275 -21.27 -4.37 13.94
N SER A 276 -21.59 -5.09 12.85
CA SER A 276 -21.24 -6.52 12.69
C SER A 276 -19.85 -6.79 12.09
N GLY A 277 -18.94 -5.81 12.10
CA GLY A 277 -17.53 -6.00 11.72
C GLY A 277 -16.64 -6.24 12.95
N GLU A 278 -15.43 -6.75 12.75
CA GLU A 278 -14.47 -7.02 13.83
C GLU A 278 -13.03 -7.08 13.31
N ALA A 279 -12.06 -6.49 14.04
CA ALA A 279 -10.65 -6.66 13.76
C ALA A 279 -10.03 -7.79 14.60
N ARG A 280 -9.40 -8.78 13.96
CA ARG A 280 -8.53 -9.76 14.62
C ARG A 280 -7.10 -9.25 14.64
N ILE A 281 -6.57 -8.92 15.82
CA ILE A 281 -5.18 -8.53 16.01
C ILE A 281 -4.34 -9.78 16.27
N VAL A 282 -3.28 -9.97 15.49
CA VAL A 282 -2.36 -11.10 15.55
C VAL A 282 -0.95 -10.58 15.82
N ASN A 283 -0.17 -11.31 16.64
CA ASN A 283 1.19 -10.95 17.05
C ASN A 283 1.29 -9.60 17.79
N PHE A 284 0.35 -9.32 18.70
CA PHE A 284 0.47 -8.17 19.58
C PHE A 284 1.61 -8.36 20.61
N GLU A 285 2.62 -7.51 20.57
CA GLU A 285 3.75 -7.51 21.49
C GLU A 285 3.58 -6.47 22.62
N LYS A 286 3.34 -6.96 23.84
CA LYS A 286 3.23 -6.12 25.05
C LYS A 286 4.45 -5.22 25.22
N GLY A 287 4.21 -3.91 25.38
CA GLY A 287 5.25 -2.91 25.59
C GLY A 287 5.93 -2.40 24.32
N LYS A 288 5.53 -2.91 23.14
CA LYS A 288 5.97 -2.41 21.83
C LYS A 288 4.82 -1.95 20.95
N ASP A 289 3.70 -2.66 21.04
CA ASP A 289 2.54 -2.44 20.19
C ASP A 289 1.44 -1.68 20.90
N TYR A 290 0.63 -1.01 20.10
CA TYR A 290 -0.38 -0.09 20.56
C TYR A 290 -1.66 -0.21 19.76
N ILE A 291 -2.79 0.07 20.40
CA ILE A 291 -4.10 0.06 19.76
C ILE A 291 -4.68 1.46 19.84
N GLN A 292 -4.97 2.04 18.69
CA GLN A 292 -5.66 3.32 18.59
C GLN A 292 -7.17 3.06 18.58
N VAL A 293 -7.90 3.74 19.47
CA VAL A 293 -9.36 3.67 19.54
C VAL A 293 -9.98 5.07 19.45
N ALA A 294 -11.21 5.14 18.94
CA ALA A 294 -11.93 6.39 18.88
C ALA A 294 -12.63 6.75 20.20
N GLY A 295 -12.60 8.02 20.56
CA GLY A 295 -13.46 8.63 21.58
C GLY A 295 -12.97 8.40 23.00
N ASN A 296 -13.83 8.64 23.98
CA ASN A 296 -13.54 8.36 25.38
C ASN A 296 -13.54 6.84 25.63
N LEU A 297 -12.61 6.36 26.47
CA LEU A 297 -12.55 4.94 26.82
C LEU A 297 -13.73 4.45 27.67
N ASN A 298 -14.58 5.34 28.19
CA ASN A 298 -15.87 4.97 28.79
C ASN A 298 -16.91 5.03 27.66
N PRO A 299 -17.21 3.91 26.97
CA PRO A 299 -17.66 2.64 27.56
C PRO A 299 -16.92 1.37 27.07
N LEU A 300 -15.62 1.43 26.76
CA LEU A 300 -14.86 0.26 26.33
C LEU A 300 -14.78 -0.79 27.44
N THR A 301 -15.12 -2.02 27.09
CA THR A 301 -14.97 -3.21 27.93
C THR A 301 -13.84 -4.05 27.34
N ILE A 302 -12.81 -4.31 28.14
CA ILE A 302 -11.66 -5.13 27.75
C ILE A 302 -11.67 -6.37 28.62
N THR A 303 -11.98 -7.51 28.02
CA THR A 303 -12.24 -8.76 28.77
C THR A 303 -11.59 -9.95 28.08
N PRO A 304 -10.99 -10.87 28.85
CA PRO A 304 -10.54 -12.15 28.29
C PRO A 304 -11.73 -13.01 27.83
N SER A 305 -11.55 -13.73 26.74
CA SER A 305 -12.46 -14.78 26.28
C SER A 305 -11.65 -15.96 25.75
N GLY A 306 -11.64 -17.07 26.49
CA GLY A 306 -10.76 -18.19 26.20
C GLY A 306 -9.28 -17.76 26.25
N GLY A 307 -8.54 -17.99 25.16
CA GLY A 307 -7.13 -17.57 25.03
C GLY A 307 -6.94 -16.12 24.55
N ASP A 308 -8.01 -15.44 24.15
CA ASP A 308 -7.95 -14.15 23.47
C ASP A 308 -8.42 -12.99 24.39
N LEU A 309 -8.15 -11.76 23.99
CA LEU A 309 -8.66 -10.54 24.65
C LEU A 309 -9.61 -9.79 23.72
N LEU A 310 -10.81 -9.49 24.20
CA LEU A 310 -11.82 -8.77 23.45
C LEU A 310 -11.76 -7.29 23.83
N ILE A 311 -11.86 -6.41 22.84
CA ILE A 311 -12.08 -4.97 22.98
C ILE A 311 -13.47 -4.66 22.46
N GLN A 312 -14.37 -4.27 23.35
CA GLN A 312 -15.80 -4.15 23.05
C GLN A 312 -16.33 -2.77 23.42
N THR A 313 -17.31 -2.28 22.67
CA THR A 313 -18.17 -1.15 23.07
C THR A 313 -19.58 -1.66 23.40
N ALA A 314 -20.50 -0.78 23.81
CA ALA A 314 -21.86 -1.16 24.17
C ALA A 314 -22.62 -1.81 22.98
N GLY A 315 -22.49 -3.13 22.84
CA GLY A 315 -23.17 -3.96 21.83
C GLY A 315 -22.25 -4.61 20.79
N ASP A 316 -21.02 -4.12 20.61
CA ASP A 316 -20.14 -4.50 19.49
C ASP A 316 -18.76 -4.95 19.98
N THR A 317 -18.19 -5.99 19.35
CA THR A 317 -16.77 -6.33 19.49
C THR A 317 -15.99 -5.62 18.41
N LEU A 318 -15.16 -4.64 18.80
CA LEU A 318 -14.33 -3.90 17.85
C LEU A 318 -13.12 -4.72 17.42
N ALA A 319 -12.52 -5.44 18.36
CA ALA A 319 -11.37 -6.28 18.07
C ALA A 319 -11.20 -7.47 19.03
N ILE A 320 -10.51 -8.49 18.52
CA ILE A 320 -10.02 -9.64 19.27
C ILE A 320 -8.49 -9.69 19.12
N ILE A 321 -7.77 -9.63 20.23
CA ILE A 321 -6.32 -9.87 20.27
C ILE A 321 -6.08 -11.35 20.50
N GLN A 322 -5.56 -12.02 19.47
CA GLN A 322 -5.23 -13.43 19.52
C GLN A 322 -4.16 -13.71 20.58
N GLY A 323 -4.42 -14.67 21.48
CA GLY A 323 -3.50 -15.02 22.56
C GLY A 323 -3.37 -13.95 23.64
N GLY A 324 -4.24 -12.93 23.62
CA GLY A 324 -4.15 -11.74 24.45
C GLY A 324 -4.72 -11.88 25.87
N ALA A 325 -5.27 -13.02 26.28
CA ALA A 325 -6.05 -13.14 27.53
C ALA A 325 -5.33 -12.66 28.81
N ASN A 326 -4.00 -12.65 28.83
CA ASN A 326 -3.18 -12.19 29.96
C ASN A 326 -2.69 -10.73 29.84
N LEU A 327 -3.06 -10.03 28.77
CA LEU A 327 -2.75 -8.61 28.60
C LEU A 327 -3.61 -7.77 29.54
N ASN A 328 -3.03 -6.69 30.04
CA ASN A 328 -3.72 -5.68 30.83
C ASN A 328 -3.53 -4.34 30.12
N LEU A 329 -4.34 -4.13 29.08
CA LEU A 329 -4.27 -2.92 28.26
C LEU A 329 -4.74 -1.73 29.08
N GLN A 330 -3.93 -0.68 29.09
CA GLN A 330 -4.25 0.56 29.77
C GLN A 330 -4.23 1.72 28.80
N GLN A 331 -5.01 2.76 29.10
CA GLN A 331 -4.84 4.03 28.43
C GLN A 331 -3.44 4.55 28.70
N ILE A 332 -2.76 4.95 27.64
CA ILE A 332 -1.44 5.54 27.73
C ILE A 332 -1.46 6.95 27.17
N SER A 333 -0.88 7.88 27.93
CA SER A 333 -0.66 9.26 27.51
C SER A 333 0.59 9.33 26.61
N MET A 334 0.56 8.65 25.46
CA MET A 334 1.63 8.78 24.49
C MET A 334 1.58 10.16 23.81
N ILE A 335 2.75 10.75 23.58
CA ILE A 335 2.88 11.79 22.55
C ILE A 335 2.71 11.05 21.22
N ASN A 336 1.61 11.32 20.53
CA ASN A 336 1.31 10.74 19.23
C ASN A 336 2.54 10.82 18.31
N PRO A 337 3.17 9.70 17.94
CA PRO A 337 4.42 9.73 17.17
C PRO A 337 4.19 10.10 15.70
N PHE A 338 2.93 10.26 15.30
CA PHE A 338 2.53 10.45 13.91
C PHE A 338 2.33 11.92 13.57
N ASN A 339 2.58 12.25 12.31
CA ASN A 339 2.39 13.58 11.79
C ASN A 339 1.54 13.56 10.50
N PRO A 340 0.33 14.13 10.50
CA PRO A 340 -0.37 14.67 11.65
C PRO A 340 -0.69 13.59 12.69
N PRO A 341 -0.90 13.97 13.95
CA PRO A 341 -1.39 13.06 14.98
C PRO A 341 -2.61 12.26 14.47
N VAL A 342 -2.56 10.95 14.62
CA VAL A 342 -3.69 10.05 14.29
C VAL A 342 -4.36 9.59 15.59
N GLY A 343 -5.67 9.68 15.70
CA GLY A 343 -6.41 9.17 16.85
C GLY A 343 -6.51 10.07 18.07
N ILE A 344 -7.19 9.51 19.07
CA ILE A 344 -7.72 10.19 20.26
C ILE A 344 -7.08 9.60 21.51
N ASN A 345 -7.04 8.27 21.58
CA ASN A 345 -6.53 7.50 22.71
C ASN A 345 -5.83 6.23 22.22
N PHE A 346 -4.75 5.87 22.93
CA PHE A 346 -3.99 4.65 22.70
C PHE A 346 -4.10 3.72 23.91
N LEU A 347 -4.13 2.42 23.63
CA LEU A 347 -4.00 1.33 24.58
C LEU A 347 -2.65 0.64 24.35
N GLY A 348 -1.97 0.23 25.44
CA GLY A 348 -0.71 -0.52 25.39
C GLY A 348 -0.39 -1.29 26.65
#